data_AF-A0A7L5FI72-F1
#
_entry.id   AF-A0A7L5FI72-F1
#
_cell.length_a   1.000
_cell.length_b   1.000
_cell.length_c   1.000
_cell.angle_alpha   90.00
_cell.angle_beta   90.00
_cell.angle_gamma   90.00
#
_symmetry.space_group_name_H-M   'P 1'
#
loop_
_entity.id
_entity.type
_entity.pdbx_description
1 polymer ?
#
loop_
_entity_poly.entity_id
_entity_poly.type
_entity_poly.pdbx_seq_one_letter_code
_entity_poly.pdbx_strand_id
1 'polypeptide(L)'
;MRLFRKKTRVPDEEYTLDAVNQTTLADVDEAIEKEESIATKIASAGFLKKYVKLAQIMFLMIKDYRKGIYTNIPWFTIAAITMALLYVLMPIDLIPDFIPGLGFLDDLTVLSFVTGWIETDLHKYLDWKLRDDV
;
A
#
# COMPACT_ATOMS: atom_id res chain seq x y z
N MET A 1 -17.83 23.83 -14.43
CA MET A 1 -17.11 22.86 -13.58
C MET A 1 -17.84 21.51 -13.66
N ARG A 2 -17.38 20.54 -14.47
CA ARG A 2 -17.99 19.19 -14.54
C ARG A 2 -16.99 18.17 -14.00
N LEU A 3 -17.41 17.49 -12.93
CA LEU A 3 -16.65 16.44 -12.25
C LEU A 3 -16.56 15.19 -13.14
N PHE A 4 -15.34 14.75 -13.44
CA PHE A 4 -15.06 13.47 -14.08
C PHE A 4 -15.32 12.33 -13.08
N ARG A 5 -16.51 11.73 -13.16
CA ARG A 5 -16.83 10.46 -12.49
C ARG A 5 -16.30 9.31 -13.34
N LYS A 6 -15.22 8.66 -12.88
CA LYS A 6 -14.63 7.48 -13.55
C LYS A 6 -15.69 6.37 -13.58
N LYS A 7 -16.24 6.09 -14.77
CA LYS A 7 -17.30 5.09 -14.99
C LYS A 7 -16.64 3.72 -15.10
N THR A 8 -16.68 2.91 -14.05
CA THR A 8 -16.31 1.49 -14.14
C THR A 8 -17.34 0.80 -15.03
N ARG A 9 -16.92 0.35 -16.23
CA ARG A 9 -17.74 -0.48 -17.09
C ARG A 9 -17.75 -1.88 -16.50
N VAL A 10 -18.91 -2.28 -15.98
CA VAL A 10 -19.17 -3.69 -15.68
C VAL A 10 -19.34 -4.38 -17.04
N PRO A 11 -18.69 -5.53 -17.31
CA PRO A 11 -18.90 -6.26 -18.56
C PRO A 11 -20.39 -6.59 -18.75
N ASP A 12 -20.88 -6.50 -19.99
CA ASP A 12 -22.26 -6.87 -20.31
C ASP A 12 -22.42 -8.40 -20.32
N GLU A 13 -23.67 -8.86 -20.15
CA GLU A 13 -23.98 -10.30 -20.04
C GLU A 13 -23.51 -11.07 -21.28
N GLU A 14 -23.64 -10.47 -22.47
CA GLU A 14 -23.21 -11.03 -23.74
C GLU A 14 -21.69 -11.28 -23.77
N TYR A 15 -20.88 -10.31 -23.34
CA TYR A 15 -19.43 -10.46 -23.21
C TYR A 15 -19.04 -11.53 -22.18
N THR A 16 -19.74 -11.62 -21.05
CA THR A 16 -19.47 -12.66 -20.06
C THR A 16 -19.82 -14.07 -20.55
N LEU A 17 -20.88 -14.21 -21.33
CA LEU A 17 -21.31 -15.49 -21.89
C LEU A 17 -20.38 -15.96 -23.01
N ASP A 18 -19.90 -15.06 -23.86
CA ASP A 18 -18.93 -15.37 -24.91
C ASP A 18 -17.56 -15.77 -24.33
N ALA A 19 -17.12 -15.13 -23.25
CA ALA A 19 -15.87 -15.48 -22.57
C ALA A 19 -15.95 -16.86 -21.89
N VAL A 20 -17.09 -17.20 -21.28
CA VAL A 20 -17.32 -18.52 -20.65
C VAL A 20 -17.40 -19.62 -21.70
N ASN A 21 -18.03 -19.36 -22.85
CA ASN A 21 -18.13 -20.33 -23.95
C ASN A 21 -16.80 -20.59 -24.67
N GLN A 22 -15.85 -19.67 -24.58
CA GLN A 22 -14.50 -19.81 -25.14
C GLN A 22 -13.49 -20.41 -24.14
N THR A 23 -13.86 -20.56 -22.87
CA THR A 23 -12.99 -21.14 -21.86
C THR A 23 -12.81 -22.64 -22.14
N THR A 24 -11.61 -23.03 -22.52
CA THR A 24 -11.23 -24.42 -22.82
C THR A 24 -10.56 -25.08 -21.61
N LEU A 25 -10.49 -26.43 -21.62
CA LEU A 25 -9.75 -27.18 -20.60
C LEU A 25 -8.27 -26.76 -20.52
N ALA A 26 -7.69 -26.33 -21.65
CA ALA A 26 -6.34 -25.77 -21.69
C ALA A 26 -6.19 -24.49 -20.86
N ASP A 27 -7.22 -23.65 -20.77
CA ASP A 27 -7.20 -22.44 -19.93
C ASP A 27 -7.26 -22.80 -18.43
N VAL A 28 -7.93 -23.90 -18.09
CA VAL A 28 -7.97 -24.45 -16.72
C VAL A 28 -6.61 -25.04 -16.35
N ASP A 29 -6.00 -25.82 -17.24
CA ASP A 29 -4.67 -26.39 -17.04
C ASP A 29 -3.61 -25.27 -16.93
N GLU A 30 -3.68 -24.22 -17.75
CA GLU A 30 -2.81 -23.05 -17.66
C GLU A 30 -2.96 -22.31 -16.32
N ALA A 31 -4.19 -22.18 -15.80
CA ALA A 31 -4.44 -21.56 -14.51
C ALA A 31 -3.86 -22.37 -13.35
N ILE A 32 -3.93 -23.71 -13.42
CA ILE A 32 -3.34 -24.63 -12.44
C ILE A 32 -1.81 -24.58 -12.52
N GLU A 33 -1.22 -24.61 -13.72
CA GLU A 33 0.23 -24.46 -13.90
C GLU A 33 0.75 -23.12 -13.36
N LYS A 34 -0.06 -22.06 -13.41
CA LYS A 34 0.28 -20.72 -12.93
C LYS A 34 -0.20 -20.41 -11.52
N GLU A 35 -0.70 -21.39 -10.76
CA GLU A 35 -1.25 -21.20 -9.42
C GLU A 35 -0.27 -20.43 -8.51
N GLU A 36 1.01 -20.82 -8.50
CA GLU A 36 2.04 -20.18 -7.68
C GLU A 36 2.27 -18.69 -8.08
N SER A 37 2.24 -18.39 -9.37
CA SER A 37 2.37 -17.03 -9.89
C SER A 37 1.16 -16.16 -9.53
N ILE A 38 -0.04 -16.76 -9.59
CA ILE A 38 -1.30 -16.11 -9.21
C ILE A 38 -1.31 -15.84 -7.71
N ALA A 39 -0.98 -16.85 -6.88
CA ALA A 39 -0.88 -16.73 -5.44
C ALA A 39 0.13 -15.64 -5.05
N THR A 40 1.30 -15.60 -5.69
CA THR A 40 2.33 -14.58 -5.44
C THR A 40 1.85 -13.17 -5.80
N LYS A 41 1.14 -13.00 -6.92
CA LYS A 41 0.56 -11.70 -7.31
C LYS A 41 -0.54 -11.24 -6.35
N ILE A 42 -1.41 -12.15 -5.91
CA ILE A 42 -2.46 -11.87 -4.93
C ILE A 42 -1.85 -11.49 -3.58
N ALA A 43 -0.87 -12.26 -3.11
CA ALA A 43 -0.15 -11.98 -1.87
C ALA A 43 0.57 -10.62 -1.95
N SER A 44 1.23 -10.31 -3.07
CA SER A 44 1.89 -9.03 -3.31
C SER A 44 0.90 -7.87 -3.31
N ALA A 45 -0.27 -8.01 -3.94
CA ALA A 45 -1.31 -6.98 -3.92
C ALA A 45 -1.85 -6.73 -2.50
N GLY A 46 -2.08 -7.80 -1.73
CA GLY A 46 -2.47 -7.71 -0.33
C GLY A 46 -1.42 -7.01 0.55
N PHE A 47 -0.15 -7.38 0.35
CA PHE A 47 0.99 -6.76 0.99
C PHE A 47 1.07 -5.27 0.64
N LEU A 48 1.08 -4.88 -0.64
CA LEU A 48 1.10 -3.49 -1.08
C LEU A 48 -0.04 -2.67 -0.46
N LYS A 49 -1.26 -3.22 -0.41
CA LYS A 49 -2.41 -2.57 0.23
C LYS A 49 -2.16 -2.28 1.72
N LYS A 50 -1.49 -3.20 2.44
CA LYS A 50 -1.09 -3.00 3.84
C LYS A 50 -0.13 -1.80 3.96
N TYR A 51 0.92 -1.71 3.14
CA TYR A 51 1.89 -0.61 3.19
C TYR A 51 1.28 0.73 2.81
N VAL A 52 0.39 0.76 1.81
CA VAL A 52 -0.35 1.98 1.46
C VAL A 52 -1.18 2.48 2.64
N LYS A 53 -1.89 1.57 3.32
CA LYS A 53 -2.68 1.93 4.51
C LYS A 53 -1.80 2.44 5.66
N LEU A 54 -0.64 1.82 5.84
CA LEU A 54 0.35 2.20 6.85
C LEU A 54 0.91 3.60 6.60
N ALA A 55 1.29 3.89 5.36
CA ALA A 55 1.73 5.23 4.94
C ALA A 55 0.63 6.28 5.15
N GLN A 56 -0.64 5.95 4.88
CA GLN A 56 -1.76 6.85 5.16
C GLN A 56 -1.89 7.17 6.66
N ILE A 57 -1.77 6.17 7.53
CA ILE A 57 -1.81 6.36 8.99
C ILE A 57 -0.64 7.24 9.45
N MET A 58 0.56 6.99 8.94
CA MET A 58 1.75 7.81 9.18
C MET A 58 1.53 9.29 8.79
N PHE A 59 0.94 9.55 7.62
CA PHE A 59 0.57 10.91 7.21
C PHE A 59 -0.45 11.57 8.13
N LEU A 60 -1.45 10.81 8.59
CA LEU A 60 -2.46 11.31 9.53
C LEU A 60 -1.82 11.68 10.87
N MET A 61 -0.93 10.84 11.39
CA MET A 61 -0.19 11.08 12.63
C MET A 61 0.64 12.37 12.56
N ILE A 62 1.38 12.58 11.45
CA ILE A 62 2.11 13.84 11.22
C ILE A 62 1.16 15.05 11.20
N LYS A 63 0.01 14.93 10.53
CA LYS A 63 -0.98 16.02 10.45
C LYS A 63 -1.53 16.38 11.83
N ASP A 64 -1.93 15.39 12.62
CA ASP A 64 -2.50 15.60 13.95
C ASP A 64 -1.46 16.15 14.93
N TYR A 65 -0.20 15.69 14.82
CA TYR A 65 0.93 16.25 15.56
C TYR A 65 1.18 17.71 15.20
N ARG A 66 1.24 18.06 13.90
CA ARG A 66 1.43 19.44 13.44
C ARG A 66 0.30 20.38 13.82
N LYS A 67 -0.92 19.88 13.95
CA LYS A 67 -2.08 20.65 14.44
C LYS A 67 -2.08 20.83 15.97
N GLY A 68 -1.19 20.14 16.69
CA GLY A 68 -1.14 20.16 18.16
C GLY A 68 -2.26 19.37 18.83
N ILE A 69 -3.01 18.55 18.07
CA ILE A 69 -4.13 17.76 18.60
C ILE A 69 -3.62 16.48 19.25
N TYR A 70 -2.56 15.89 18.69
CA TYR A 70 -1.91 14.70 19.23
C TYR A 70 -0.40 14.93 19.40
N THR A 71 0.01 15.34 20.59
CA THR A 71 1.41 15.70 20.91
C THR A 71 2.10 14.70 21.82
N ASN A 72 1.38 13.72 22.35
CA ASN A 72 1.90 12.72 23.28
C ASN A 72 2.67 11.61 22.57
N ILE A 73 3.69 11.99 21.80
CA ILE A 73 4.60 11.08 21.09
C ILE A 73 6.04 11.59 21.14
N PRO A 74 7.03 10.70 21.08
CA PRO A 74 8.41 11.10 20.92
C PRO A 74 8.62 11.85 19.60
N TRP A 75 9.34 12.98 19.65
CA TRP A 75 9.70 13.73 18.44
C TRP A 75 10.47 12.87 17.43
N PHE A 76 11.31 11.95 17.91
CA PHE A 76 12.04 11.01 17.06
C PHE A 76 11.12 10.14 16.20
N THR A 77 9.95 9.77 16.70
CA THR A 77 8.93 9.03 15.95
C THR A 77 8.41 9.85 14.77
N ILE A 78 8.13 11.14 14.96
CA ILE A 78 7.73 12.04 13.87
C ILE A 78 8.84 12.24 12.85
N ALA A 79 10.07 12.41 13.32
CA ALA A 79 11.23 12.55 12.43
C ALA A 79 11.44 11.28 11.59
N ALA A 80 11.37 10.09 12.21
CA ALA A 80 11.53 8.81 11.53
C ALA A 80 10.44 8.57 10.48
N ILE A 81 9.16 8.82 10.82
CA ILE A 81 8.05 8.72 9.87
C ILE A 81 8.26 9.70 8.71
N THR A 82 8.63 10.94 9.00
CA THR A 82 8.83 11.97 7.98
C THR A 82 9.95 11.58 7.02
N MET A 83 11.08 11.10 7.53
CA MET A 83 12.19 10.60 6.71
C MET A 83 11.78 9.41 5.86
N ALA A 84 11.05 8.43 6.42
CA ALA A 84 10.58 7.27 5.69
C ALA A 84 9.61 7.64 4.54
N LEU A 85 8.68 8.57 4.80
CA LEU A 85 7.76 9.04 3.77
C LEU A 85 8.46 9.89 2.69
N LEU A 86 9.42 10.73 3.08
CA LEU A 86 10.22 11.50 2.11
C LEU A 86 11.07 10.58 1.24
N TYR A 87 11.64 9.52 1.82
CA TYR A 87 12.37 8.48 1.10
C TYR A 87 11.48 7.86 0.01
N VAL A 88 10.26 7.44 0.37
CA VAL A 88 9.30 6.84 -0.57
C VAL A 88 8.76 7.83 -1.62
N LEU A 89 8.72 9.13 -1.30
CA LEU A 89 8.15 10.16 -2.17
C LEU A 89 9.16 10.84 -3.11
N MET A 90 10.46 10.77 -2.83
CA MET A 90 11.49 11.37 -3.68
C MET A 90 11.90 10.40 -4.80
N PRO A 91 11.60 10.68 -6.08
CA PRO A 91 11.92 9.78 -7.18
C PRO A 91 13.41 9.81 -7.60
N ILE A 92 14.36 10.24 -6.74
CA ILE A 92 15.73 10.60 -7.17
C ILE A 92 16.88 10.05 -6.31
N ASP A 93 16.81 9.92 -4.99
CA ASP A 93 18.05 9.80 -4.20
C ASP A 93 18.22 8.48 -3.45
N LEU A 94 19.03 7.58 -4.04
CA LEU A 94 20.23 6.93 -3.43
C LEU A 94 20.56 5.48 -3.82
N ILE A 95 20.02 4.93 -4.91
CA ILE A 95 20.73 3.87 -5.65
C ILE A 95 20.75 4.23 -7.14
N PRO A 96 21.86 4.80 -7.65
CA PRO A 96 22.11 4.79 -9.07
C PRO A 96 22.39 3.35 -9.50
N ASP A 97 21.39 2.67 -10.07
CA ASP A 97 21.45 1.73 -11.22
C ASP A 97 20.23 0.78 -11.23
N PHE A 98 19.32 0.88 -12.18
CA PHE A 98 19.37 0.13 -13.45
C PHE A 98 19.35 -1.41 -13.37
N ILE A 99 18.84 -2.02 -12.28
CA ILE A 99 18.43 -3.45 -12.32
C ILE A 99 16.91 -3.57 -12.50
N PRO A 100 16.41 -3.94 -13.69
CA PRO A 100 15.00 -4.28 -13.88
C PRO A 100 14.62 -5.43 -12.94
N GLY A 101 13.74 -5.17 -11.97
CA GLY A 101 13.18 -6.18 -11.07
C GLY A 101 13.50 -6.04 -9.56
N LEU A 102 14.44 -5.18 -9.15
CA LEU A 102 14.85 -5.07 -7.72
C LEU A 102 14.52 -3.74 -7.02
N GLY A 103 14.14 -2.69 -7.76
CA GLY A 103 13.95 -1.34 -7.20
C GLY A 103 12.89 -1.22 -6.09
N PHE A 104 11.89 -2.11 -6.04
CA PHE A 104 10.84 -2.05 -5.01
C PHE A 104 11.26 -2.60 -3.65
N LEU A 105 12.31 -3.43 -3.58
CA LEU A 105 12.69 -4.13 -2.36
C LEU A 105 13.27 -3.19 -1.30
N ASP A 106 14.01 -2.18 -1.75
CA ASP A 106 14.70 -1.25 -0.85
C ASP A 106 13.74 -0.29 -0.12
N ASP A 107 12.80 0.31 -0.86
CA ASP A 107 11.72 1.15 -0.27
C ASP A 107 10.87 0.38 0.74
N LEU A 108 10.55 -0.88 0.43
CA LEU A 108 9.80 -1.76 1.33
C LEU A 108 10.62 -2.14 2.56
N THR A 109 11.94 -2.23 2.44
CA THR A 109 12.85 -2.55 3.56
C THR A 109 12.91 -1.36 4.52
N VAL A 110 13.07 -0.15 4.01
CA VAL A 110 13.06 1.09 4.83
C VAL A 110 11.73 1.25 5.54
N LEU A 111 10.61 1.10 4.83
CA LEU A 111 9.28 1.14 5.45
C LEU A 111 9.14 0.06 6.52
N SER A 112 9.49 -1.19 6.22
CA SER A 112 9.41 -2.30 7.18
C SER A 112 10.23 -2.02 8.45
N PHE A 113 11.46 -1.54 8.29
CA PHE A 113 12.34 -1.23 9.41
C PHE A 113 11.78 -0.11 10.30
N VAL A 114 11.40 1.02 9.69
CA VAL A 114 10.82 2.15 10.43
C VAL A 114 9.54 1.71 11.13
N THR A 115 8.70 0.91 10.46
CA THR A 115 7.45 0.44 11.06
C THR A 115 7.69 -0.43 12.28
N GLY A 116 8.65 -1.35 12.26
CA GLY A 116 9.00 -2.14 13.45
C GLY A 116 9.54 -1.28 14.59
N TRP A 117 10.24 -0.18 14.28
CA TRP A 117 10.76 0.72 15.31
C TRP A 117 9.66 1.59 15.94
N ILE A 118 8.70 2.06 15.16
CA ILE A 118 7.64 2.97 15.62
C ILE A 118 6.31 2.28 15.94
N GLU A 119 6.23 0.95 15.78
CA GLU A 119 4.98 0.17 15.83
C GLU A 119 4.17 0.50 17.09
N THR A 120 4.84 0.54 18.24
CA THR A 120 4.21 0.84 19.54
C THR A 120 3.58 2.24 19.56
N ASP A 121 4.24 3.25 18.99
CA ASP A 121 3.71 4.61 18.95
C ASP A 121 2.59 4.76 17.92
N LEU A 122 2.67 4.01 16.81
CA LEU A 122 1.61 3.96 15.82
C LEU A 122 0.33 3.32 16.39
N HIS A 123 0.47 2.26 17.20
CA HIS A 123 -0.64 1.66 17.93
C HIS A 123 -1.28 2.63 18.92
N LYS A 124 -0.47 3.31 19.75
CA LYS A 124 -0.99 4.34 20.67
C LYS A 124 -1.75 5.44 19.94
N TYR A 125 -1.25 5.86 18.78
CA TYR A 125 -1.93 6.85 17.93
C TYR A 125 -3.27 6.34 17.42
N LEU A 126 -3.31 5.10 16.91
CA LEU A 126 -4.54 4.49 16.42
C LEU A 126 -5.57 4.29 17.54
N ASP A 127 -5.14 3.82 18.72
CA ASP A 127 -6.02 3.65 19.89
C ASP A 127 -6.58 4.99 20.36
N TRP A 128 -5.80 6.07 20.30
CA TRP A 128 -6.30 7.42 20.55
C TRP A 128 -7.29 7.85 19.48
N LYS A 129 -6.96 7.68 18.20
CA LYS A 129 -7.80 8.12 17.08
C LYS A 129 -9.17 7.42 17.06
N LEU A 130 -9.18 6.10 17.34
CA LEU A 130 -10.40 5.30 17.41
C LEU A 130 -11.27 5.63 18.62
N ARG A 131 -10.69 6.18 19.70
CA ARG A 131 -11.46 6.65 20.86
C ARG A 131 -12.12 8.00 20.60
N ASP A 132 -11.47 8.88 19.82
CA ASP A 132 -12.00 10.20 19.48
C ASP A 132 -12.99 10.18 18.29
N ASP A 133 -13.02 9.09 17.50
CA ASP A 133 -13.99 8.85 16.41
C ASP A 133 -15.31 8.19 16.91
N VAL A 134 -15.46 7.95 18.22
CA VAL A 134 -16.68 7.46 18.90
C VAL A 134 -17.31 8.57 19.74
#